data_AF-A0A151EAX5-F1
#
_entry.id   AF-A0A151EAX5-F1
#
_cell.length_a   1.000
_cell.length_b   1.000
_cell.length_c   1.000
_cell.angle_alpha   90.00
_cell.angle_beta   90.00
_cell.angle_gamma   90.00
#
_symmetry.space_group_name_H-M   'P 1'
#
loop_
_entity.id
_entity.type
_entity.pdbx_description
1 polymer ?
#
loop_
_entity_poly.entity_id
_entity_poly.type
_entity_poly.pdbx_seq_one_letter_code
_entity_poly.pdbx_strand_id
1 'polypeptide(L)'
;MRKINSKIMKKVLFGLMILVFLLPLISAADWYVRPAGGDYGLENGTSYDNAWDGLENVPWGGGGVQSGDTLYICGMHILKLMVSRSDQGYLRVSKGIDNSHRTIIQGDCPDDPGIVWGSYIPKYEPWIDEGSNTYSIGLAGGTYPGMIFEDISDCLGNMLTKADSLEECKANPGTFYSDTYIGWTKIYVHTSDNGDPTDRVALNRYGYEFLLAQNTSYVTFLNLTICNMHRWLDSFKSGNNVSYIRFEGCTLRYEDGVVVRADGKDTHHLEIIDSVLEYGLEGIAFNHGAHSNTVSGTIIRYMGYLPEHQGGEDPHAIGLMGGSSNNLFENNEIYECEDGIVFYAYEGQNATNNIVRYNYIHDLHGLGGHKVGGGIAFGAPGYVTLGNTSGNKVHHNIVCDGEDGLYYKWPDPLESYNNVFCNNINNMRCGQTQSDGRGPGIKVRNTISLNPISYHFVFGTLANKSDYILDSDYNIFYPNSGDKFYLRDADGWASYNFSEWQELSSPGYIFDPNSLVTNPLFVDANNHDFHLQSNSPAVDMGFDVGLTHDFDGNPIPQGSAPDIGAYEFEGGRTCIDGDINCDGVVDISDIVLVGADFGKTSGFNFRVDTDSSGEVDIFDIVFVASRFS
;
A
#
# COMPACT_ATOMS: atom_id res chain seq x y z
N MET A 1 -76.14 5.59 -12.11
CA MET A 1 -75.89 4.31 -11.41
C MET A 1 -75.32 3.28 -12.39
N ARG A 2 -73.99 3.11 -12.43
CA ARG A 2 -73.35 1.85 -12.86
C ARG A 2 -72.49 1.42 -11.67
N LYS A 3 -72.99 0.46 -10.90
CA LYS A 3 -72.26 -0.15 -9.76
C LYS A 3 -71.03 -0.84 -10.33
N ILE A 4 -69.85 -0.26 -10.14
CA ILE A 4 -68.60 -0.98 -10.31
C ILE A 4 -68.62 -2.11 -9.27
N ASN A 5 -68.52 -3.33 -9.77
CA ASN A 5 -68.76 -4.56 -9.04
C ASN A 5 -67.68 -4.69 -7.95
N SER A 6 -68.04 -4.57 -6.67
CA SER A 6 -67.09 -4.63 -5.53
C SER A 6 -66.33 -5.95 -5.43
N LYS A 7 -66.80 -7.00 -6.11
CA LYS A 7 -66.08 -8.27 -6.30
C LYS A 7 -64.87 -8.18 -7.23
N ILE A 8 -64.86 -7.25 -8.19
CA ILE A 8 -63.72 -7.06 -9.12
C ILE A 8 -62.64 -6.21 -8.43
N MET A 9 -63.03 -5.17 -7.69
CA MET A 9 -62.09 -4.31 -6.95
C MET A 9 -61.38 -5.06 -5.81
N LYS A 10 -62.07 -5.99 -5.13
CA LYS A 10 -61.43 -6.88 -4.13
C LYS A 10 -60.49 -7.90 -4.77
N LYS A 11 -60.77 -8.42 -5.98
CA LYS A 11 -59.85 -9.33 -6.69
C LYS A 11 -58.61 -8.61 -7.24
N VAL A 12 -58.75 -7.35 -7.66
CA VAL A 12 -57.63 -6.51 -8.12
C VAL A 12 -56.76 -6.06 -6.94
N LEU A 13 -57.34 -5.69 -5.78
CA LEU A 13 -56.55 -5.39 -4.58
C LEU A 13 -55.90 -6.64 -3.96
N PHE A 14 -56.56 -7.80 -3.98
CA PHE A 14 -55.96 -9.06 -3.50
C PHE A 14 -54.88 -9.57 -4.47
N GLY A 15 -55.03 -9.34 -5.77
CA GLY A 15 -54.00 -9.58 -6.78
C GLY A 15 -52.79 -8.64 -6.65
N LEU A 16 -52.99 -7.36 -6.33
CA LEU A 16 -51.90 -6.42 -6.04
C LEU A 16 -51.20 -6.71 -4.70
N MET A 17 -51.94 -7.10 -3.64
CA MET A 17 -51.32 -7.52 -2.37
C MET A 17 -50.53 -8.83 -2.51
N ILE A 18 -50.99 -9.78 -3.34
CA ILE A 18 -50.22 -11.00 -3.63
C ILE A 18 -48.99 -10.69 -4.49
N LEU A 19 -49.02 -9.69 -5.38
CA LEU A 19 -47.84 -9.26 -6.14
C LEU A 19 -46.78 -8.57 -5.26
N VAL A 20 -47.18 -7.84 -4.22
CA VAL A 20 -46.26 -7.19 -3.26
C VAL A 20 -45.63 -8.18 -2.27
N PHE A 21 -46.28 -9.33 -2.02
CA PHE A 21 -45.72 -10.44 -1.24
C PHE A 21 -45.00 -11.52 -2.10
N LEU A 22 -44.97 -11.36 -3.42
CA LEU A 22 -44.24 -12.22 -4.38
C LEU A 22 -42.99 -11.54 -4.95
N LEU A 23 -42.71 -10.30 -4.57
CA LEU A 23 -41.33 -9.82 -4.64
C LEU A 23 -40.57 -10.68 -3.63
N PRO A 24 -39.54 -11.44 -4.04
CA PRO A 24 -38.63 -11.96 -3.06
C PRO A 24 -38.17 -10.74 -2.28
N LEU A 25 -38.40 -10.74 -0.97
CA LEU A 25 -37.41 -10.15 -0.08
C LEU A 25 -36.12 -10.80 -0.54
N ILE A 26 -35.28 -10.07 -1.29
CA ILE A 26 -33.99 -10.56 -1.74
C ILE A 26 -33.18 -10.67 -0.45
N SER A 27 -33.36 -11.79 0.24
CA SER A 27 -32.44 -12.24 1.26
C SER A 27 -31.17 -12.59 0.51
N ALA A 28 -30.04 -12.09 1.00
CA ALA A 28 -28.73 -12.63 0.67
C ALA A 28 -28.80 -14.17 0.71
N ALA A 29 -28.33 -14.82 -0.35
CA ALA A 29 -28.18 -16.26 -0.42
C ALA A 29 -26.70 -16.65 -0.30
N ASP A 30 -26.46 -17.79 0.33
CA ASP A 30 -25.14 -18.40 0.37
C ASP A 30 -25.06 -19.51 -0.69
N TRP A 31 -24.03 -19.44 -1.51
CA TRP A 31 -23.74 -20.38 -2.59
C TRP A 31 -22.39 -21.06 -2.36
N TYR A 32 -22.21 -22.26 -2.89
CA TYR A 32 -21.01 -23.07 -2.67
C TYR A 32 -20.48 -23.62 -3.99
N VAL A 33 -19.16 -23.62 -4.13
CA VAL A 33 -18.44 -24.24 -5.25
C VAL A 33 -17.26 -25.05 -4.71
N ARG A 34 -17.06 -26.25 -5.27
CA ARG A 34 -15.99 -27.18 -4.90
C ARG A 34 -15.16 -27.56 -6.14
N PRO A 35 -13.95 -28.12 -6.01
CA PRO A 35 -13.06 -28.35 -7.15
C PRO A 35 -13.69 -29.26 -8.21
N ALA A 36 -13.39 -29.01 -9.48
CA ALA A 36 -13.98 -29.74 -10.61
C ALA A 36 -13.65 -31.25 -10.61
N GLY A 37 -14.60 -32.07 -11.03
CA GLY A 37 -14.47 -33.53 -11.15
C GLY A 37 -14.93 -34.30 -9.91
N GLY A 38 -15.70 -33.67 -9.03
CA GLY A 38 -16.33 -34.32 -7.88
C GLY A 38 -17.72 -34.91 -8.18
N ASP A 39 -18.37 -35.41 -7.13
CA ASP A 39 -19.80 -35.76 -7.13
C ASP A 39 -20.43 -35.02 -5.93
N TYR A 40 -21.06 -33.89 -6.21
CA TYR A 40 -21.60 -32.98 -5.19
C TYR A 40 -23.13 -32.95 -5.25
N GLY A 41 -23.76 -34.13 -5.26
CA GLY A 41 -25.21 -34.25 -5.10
C GLY A 41 -26.00 -33.60 -6.23
N LEU A 42 -26.77 -32.55 -5.93
CA LEU A 42 -27.58 -31.84 -6.92
C LEU A 42 -26.79 -30.83 -7.76
N GLU A 43 -25.58 -30.47 -7.33
CA GLU A 43 -24.71 -29.50 -8.01
C GLU A 43 -25.43 -28.19 -8.37
N ASN A 44 -26.17 -27.65 -7.41
CA ASN A 44 -26.98 -26.45 -7.57
C ASN A 44 -26.52 -25.27 -6.70
N GLY A 45 -25.37 -25.42 -6.02
CA GLY A 45 -24.72 -24.41 -5.20
C GLY A 45 -25.36 -24.16 -3.85
N THR A 46 -26.51 -24.78 -3.50
CA THR A 46 -27.32 -24.37 -2.33
C THR A 46 -26.76 -24.79 -0.96
N SER A 47 -25.70 -25.60 -0.93
CA SER A 47 -25.01 -26.08 0.27
C SER A 47 -23.67 -26.69 -0.12
N TYR A 48 -22.75 -26.90 0.83
CA TYR A 48 -21.49 -27.62 0.59
C TYR A 48 -21.68 -28.99 -0.11
N ASP A 49 -22.67 -29.77 0.33
CA ASP A 49 -22.99 -31.10 -0.23
C ASP A 49 -23.65 -31.04 -1.62
N ASN A 50 -24.17 -29.86 -1.99
CA ASN A 50 -24.81 -29.61 -3.29
C ASN A 50 -24.04 -28.53 -4.10
N ALA A 51 -22.76 -28.34 -3.80
CA ALA A 51 -21.93 -27.29 -4.39
C ALA A 51 -21.81 -27.46 -5.91
N TRP A 52 -21.61 -26.37 -6.64
CA TRP A 52 -21.28 -26.48 -8.07
C TRP A 52 -19.93 -27.20 -8.25
N ASP A 53 -19.87 -28.09 -9.25
CA ASP A 53 -18.66 -28.83 -9.60
C ASP A 53 -17.72 -27.97 -10.47
N GLY A 54 -16.81 -27.24 -9.82
CA GLY A 54 -15.85 -26.35 -10.46
C GLY A 54 -16.35 -24.92 -10.68
N LEU A 55 -15.41 -23.97 -10.62
CA LEU A 55 -15.68 -22.52 -10.76
C LEU A 55 -16.33 -22.12 -12.08
N GLU A 56 -16.08 -22.87 -13.17
CA GLU A 56 -16.64 -22.58 -14.50
C GLU A 56 -18.16 -22.80 -14.55
N ASN A 57 -18.70 -23.61 -13.65
CA ASN A 57 -20.11 -23.97 -13.60
C ASN A 57 -20.93 -23.05 -12.69
N VAL A 58 -20.30 -22.06 -12.04
CA VAL A 58 -20.98 -21.06 -11.21
C VAL A 58 -21.85 -20.15 -12.10
N PRO A 59 -23.18 -20.17 -11.96
CA PRO A 59 -24.06 -19.22 -12.62
C PRO A 59 -23.96 -17.85 -11.93
N TRP A 60 -23.74 -16.82 -12.73
CA TRP A 60 -23.72 -15.42 -12.29
C TRP A 60 -24.98 -14.69 -12.75
N GLY A 61 -25.67 -14.01 -11.84
CA GLY A 61 -26.92 -13.29 -12.10
C GLY A 61 -28.17 -14.11 -11.76
N GLY A 62 -29.27 -13.85 -12.47
CA GLY A 62 -30.57 -14.46 -12.15
C GLY A 62 -30.56 -15.99 -12.19
N GLY A 63 -30.79 -16.62 -11.03
CA GLY A 63 -30.71 -18.08 -10.86
C GLY A 63 -29.37 -18.60 -10.34
N GLY A 64 -28.45 -17.70 -10.00
CA GLY A 64 -27.15 -17.98 -9.39
C GLY A 64 -26.70 -16.84 -8.47
N VAL A 65 -25.39 -16.62 -8.37
CA VAL A 65 -24.80 -15.59 -7.51
C VAL A 65 -25.13 -14.20 -8.04
N GLN A 66 -25.83 -13.39 -7.25
CA GLN A 66 -26.24 -12.03 -7.59
C GLN A 66 -25.90 -11.03 -6.48
N SER A 67 -26.26 -9.76 -6.67
CA SER A 67 -26.01 -8.71 -5.68
C SER A 67 -26.62 -9.04 -4.32
N GLY A 68 -25.79 -8.91 -3.27
CA GLY A 68 -26.15 -9.24 -1.89
C GLY A 68 -25.84 -10.69 -1.50
N ASP A 69 -25.53 -11.57 -2.45
CA ASP A 69 -25.21 -12.97 -2.17
C ASP A 69 -23.72 -13.17 -1.83
N THR A 70 -23.44 -14.31 -1.18
CA THR A 70 -22.10 -14.81 -0.90
C THR A 70 -21.85 -16.11 -1.66
N LEU A 71 -20.71 -16.23 -2.33
CA LEU A 71 -20.18 -17.48 -2.88
C LEU A 71 -19.02 -17.96 -2.02
N TYR A 72 -19.18 -19.08 -1.35
CA TYR A 72 -18.11 -19.81 -0.67
C TYR A 72 -17.35 -20.66 -1.69
N ILE A 73 -16.07 -20.31 -1.88
CA ILE A 73 -15.11 -21.13 -2.61
C ILE A 73 -14.50 -22.11 -1.63
N CYS A 74 -14.76 -23.39 -1.83
CA CYS A 74 -14.27 -24.46 -0.99
C CYS A 74 -13.18 -25.26 -1.73
N GLY A 75 -12.07 -25.51 -1.04
CA GLY A 75 -10.94 -26.29 -1.53
C GLY A 75 -10.07 -25.59 -2.58
N MET A 76 -9.11 -26.34 -3.12
CA MET A 76 -8.14 -25.84 -4.09
C MET A 76 -8.65 -26.02 -5.53
N HIS A 77 -8.72 -24.90 -6.26
CA HIS A 77 -9.15 -24.83 -7.65
C HIS A 77 -7.97 -24.54 -8.55
N ILE A 78 -7.61 -25.52 -9.39
CA ILE A 78 -6.66 -25.36 -10.49
C ILE A 78 -7.29 -25.88 -11.78
N LEU A 79 -7.23 -25.08 -12.84
CA LEU A 79 -7.87 -25.43 -14.10
C LEU A 79 -7.11 -26.56 -14.79
N LYS A 80 -7.83 -27.57 -15.29
CA LYS A 80 -7.29 -28.55 -16.24
C LYS A 80 -7.65 -28.11 -17.65
N LEU A 81 -6.67 -27.61 -18.40
CA LEU A 81 -6.93 -27.05 -19.73
C LEU A 81 -7.04 -28.15 -20.79
N MET A 82 -8.26 -28.39 -21.31
CA MET A 82 -8.59 -29.61 -22.06
C MET A 82 -8.43 -29.52 -23.58
N VAL A 83 -8.65 -28.36 -24.22
CA VAL A 83 -8.56 -28.27 -25.70
C VAL A 83 -7.59 -27.17 -26.14
N SER A 84 -7.78 -25.93 -25.69
CA SER A 84 -6.88 -24.83 -26.04
C SER A 84 -7.02 -23.67 -25.07
N ARG A 85 -6.20 -22.62 -25.23
CA ARG A 85 -6.33 -21.37 -24.47
C ARG A 85 -7.72 -20.70 -24.54
N SER A 86 -8.59 -21.09 -25.49
CA SER A 86 -9.98 -20.62 -25.53
C SER A 86 -10.80 -21.06 -24.32
N ASP A 87 -10.38 -22.14 -23.67
CA ASP A 87 -11.08 -22.78 -22.55
C ASP A 87 -10.54 -22.25 -21.22
N GLN A 88 -9.92 -21.07 -21.22
CA GLN A 88 -9.48 -20.40 -20.02
C GLN A 88 -10.67 -20.17 -19.07
N GLY A 89 -10.44 -20.36 -17.77
CA GLY A 89 -11.46 -20.30 -16.73
C GLY A 89 -11.87 -18.88 -16.35
N TYR A 90 -12.53 -18.16 -17.26
CA TYR A 90 -13.01 -16.79 -17.00
C TYR A 90 -14.26 -16.75 -16.13
N LEU A 91 -14.15 -16.14 -14.95
CA LEU A 91 -15.23 -16.02 -13.96
C LEU A 91 -15.86 -14.63 -14.05
N ARG A 92 -17.02 -14.52 -14.69
CA ARG A 92 -17.70 -13.23 -14.94
C ARG A 92 -18.55 -12.80 -13.75
N VAL A 93 -17.88 -12.26 -12.73
CA VAL A 93 -18.48 -11.89 -11.46
C VAL A 93 -19.64 -10.89 -11.63
N SER A 94 -20.76 -11.15 -10.94
CA SER A 94 -21.88 -10.21 -10.88
C SER A 94 -21.58 -9.08 -9.89
N LYS A 95 -21.86 -7.84 -10.29
CA LYS A 95 -21.71 -6.67 -9.43
C LYS A 95 -22.75 -6.61 -8.30
N GLY A 96 -22.40 -5.93 -7.22
CA GLY A 96 -23.36 -5.48 -6.21
C GLY A 96 -24.09 -4.19 -6.60
N ILE A 97 -24.95 -3.70 -5.71
CA ILE A 97 -25.72 -2.44 -5.92
C ILE A 97 -25.30 -1.31 -4.98
N ASP A 98 -24.89 -1.63 -3.75
CA ASP A 98 -24.42 -0.70 -2.73
C ASP A 98 -23.55 -1.44 -1.69
N ASN A 99 -23.02 -0.70 -0.71
CA ASN A 99 -22.14 -1.27 0.33
C ASN A 99 -22.82 -2.34 1.21
N SER A 100 -24.14 -2.32 1.37
CA SER A 100 -24.90 -3.32 2.13
C SER A 100 -25.34 -4.53 1.29
N HIS A 101 -25.19 -4.45 -0.02
CA HIS A 101 -25.59 -5.48 -0.98
C HIS A 101 -24.46 -5.79 -1.97
N ARG A 102 -23.26 -5.99 -1.43
CA ARG A 102 -22.09 -6.42 -2.20
C ARG A 102 -22.29 -7.86 -2.68
N THR A 103 -21.67 -8.21 -3.80
CA THR A 103 -21.45 -9.62 -4.15
C THR A 103 -20.19 -10.07 -3.43
N ILE A 104 -20.27 -11.08 -2.56
CA ILE A 104 -19.15 -11.55 -1.76
C ILE A 104 -18.63 -12.86 -2.34
N ILE A 105 -17.32 -12.95 -2.54
CA ILE A 105 -16.60 -14.17 -2.93
C ILE A 105 -15.69 -14.52 -1.77
N GLN A 106 -16.01 -15.59 -1.05
CA GLN A 106 -15.44 -15.91 0.25
C GLN A 106 -14.61 -17.20 0.21
N GLY A 107 -13.39 -17.15 0.74
CA GLY A 107 -12.51 -18.32 0.88
C GLY A 107 -12.65 -19.08 2.20
N ASP A 108 -13.34 -18.52 3.21
CA ASP A 108 -13.59 -19.17 4.51
C ASP A 108 -14.67 -20.25 4.44
N CYS A 109 -14.49 -21.25 3.60
CA CYS A 109 -15.31 -22.44 3.64
C CYS A 109 -14.85 -23.33 4.82
N PRO A 110 -15.71 -23.66 5.80
CA PRO A 110 -15.31 -24.43 6.98
C PRO A 110 -14.66 -25.76 6.62
N ASP A 111 -13.50 -26.04 7.23
CA ASP A 111 -12.67 -27.25 7.03
C ASP A 111 -12.13 -27.46 5.59
N ASP A 112 -12.38 -26.53 4.66
CA ASP A 112 -12.01 -26.67 3.24
C ASP A 112 -11.70 -25.29 2.61
N PRO A 113 -10.68 -24.57 3.10
CA PRO A 113 -10.41 -23.18 2.70
C PRO A 113 -10.17 -23.04 1.19
N GLY A 114 -10.69 -21.96 0.62
CA GLY A 114 -10.64 -21.67 -0.80
C GLY A 114 -9.26 -21.19 -1.26
N ILE A 115 -8.67 -21.90 -2.22
CA ILE A 115 -7.46 -21.50 -2.94
C ILE A 115 -7.77 -21.49 -4.44
N VAL A 116 -7.49 -20.39 -5.13
CA VAL A 116 -7.71 -20.28 -6.58
C VAL A 116 -6.41 -20.02 -7.30
N TRP A 117 -6.08 -20.90 -8.26
CA TRP A 117 -4.90 -20.78 -9.10
C TRP A 117 -5.23 -20.20 -10.48
N GLY A 118 -4.51 -19.17 -10.89
CA GLY A 118 -4.48 -18.69 -12.28
C GLY A 118 -3.53 -19.47 -13.18
N SER A 119 -2.82 -20.45 -12.63
CA SER A 119 -2.12 -21.48 -13.41
C SER A 119 -3.08 -22.58 -13.89
N TYR A 120 -2.64 -23.36 -14.88
CA TYR A 120 -3.39 -24.49 -15.41
C TYR A 120 -2.52 -25.74 -15.57
N ILE A 121 -3.14 -26.91 -15.41
CA ILE A 121 -2.55 -28.21 -15.75
C ILE A 121 -2.88 -28.52 -17.21
N PRO A 122 -1.89 -28.71 -18.10
CA PRO A 122 -2.15 -28.97 -19.51
C PRO A 122 -2.70 -30.39 -19.72
N LYS A 123 -3.84 -30.50 -20.42
CA LYS A 123 -4.52 -31.77 -20.75
C LYS A 123 -4.94 -31.92 -22.21
N TYR A 124 -4.65 -30.92 -23.05
CA TYR A 124 -4.98 -30.93 -24.47
C TYR A 124 -4.14 -31.90 -25.30
N GLU A 125 -2.96 -32.30 -24.82
CA GLU A 125 -2.11 -33.31 -25.46
C GLU A 125 -1.23 -34.01 -24.41
N PRO A 126 -0.68 -35.21 -24.70
CA PRO A 126 0.21 -35.89 -23.77
C PRO A 126 1.61 -35.25 -23.75
N TRP A 127 2.27 -35.31 -22.59
CA TRP A 127 3.69 -35.02 -22.48
C TRP A 127 4.52 -36.02 -23.30
N ILE A 128 5.56 -35.52 -23.96
CA ILE A 128 6.48 -36.31 -24.79
C ILE A 128 7.79 -36.48 -24.03
N ASP A 129 8.20 -37.73 -23.78
CA ASP A 129 9.53 -38.04 -23.24
C ASP A 129 10.61 -37.70 -24.29
N GLU A 130 11.46 -36.72 -23.98
CA GLU A 130 12.59 -36.27 -24.81
C GLU A 130 13.91 -36.93 -24.38
N GLY A 131 13.86 -37.88 -23.44
CA GLY A 131 14.99 -38.53 -22.80
C GLY A 131 15.64 -37.67 -21.71
N SER A 132 16.51 -38.31 -20.90
CA SER A 132 17.20 -37.65 -19.77
C SER A 132 16.23 -37.04 -18.74
N ASN A 133 15.13 -37.74 -18.47
CA ASN A 133 14.07 -37.32 -17.53
C ASN A 133 13.44 -35.96 -17.88
N THR A 134 13.59 -35.52 -19.13
CA THR A 134 13.03 -34.27 -19.64
C THR A 134 11.86 -34.59 -20.54
N TYR A 135 10.75 -33.90 -20.30
CA TYR A 135 9.51 -34.07 -21.03
C TYR A 135 9.13 -32.76 -21.69
N SER A 136 8.43 -32.81 -22.83
CA SER A 136 7.94 -31.62 -23.50
C SER A 136 6.45 -31.65 -23.78
N ILE A 137 5.87 -30.46 -23.86
CA ILE A 137 4.50 -30.22 -24.32
C ILE A 137 4.45 -28.90 -25.09
N GLY A 138 3.53 -28.76 -26.04
CA GLY A 138 3.30 -27.51 -26.75
C GLY A 138 2.58 -26.49 -25.86
N LEU A 139 3.03 -25.24 -25.83
CA LEU A 139 2.40 -24.18 -25.05
C LEU A 139 1.04 -23.78 -25.66
N ALA A 140 -0.02 -23.73 -24.83
CA ALA A 140 -1.35 -23.28 -25.26
C ALA A 140 -1.39 -21.80 -25.70
N GLY A 141 -0.44 -20.99 -25.22
CA GLY A 141 -0.32 -19.56 -25.51
C GLY A 141 1.01 -18.99 -24.99
N GLY A 142 1.17 -17.66 -25.07
CA GLY A 142 2.37 -16.98 -24.57
C GLY A 142 2.47 -17.13 -23.06
N THR A 143 3.54 -17.75 -22.60
CA THR A 143 3.79 -18.11 -21.19
C THR A 143 4.81 -17.15 -20.61
N TYR A 144 4.67 -16.77 -19.35
CA TYR A 144 5.68 -15.99 -18.67
C TYR A 144 6.90 -16.89 -18.34
N PRO A 145 8.15 -16.45 -18.59
CA PRO A 145 9.36 -17.24 -18.36
C PRO A 145 9.75 -17.29 -16.87
N GLY A 146 8.81 -17.66 -16.01
CA GLY A 146 8.91 -17.70 -14.55
C GLY A 146 7.65 -18.33 -13.97
N MET A 147 7.63 -18.59 -12.66
CA MET A 147 6.43 -19.09 -11.96
C MET A 147 5.73 -20.29 -12.64
N ILE A 148 6.52 -21.33 -12.90
CA ILE A 148 6.02 -22.65 -13.31
C ILE A 148 6.16 -23.56 -12.10
N PHE A 149 5.10 -24.28 -11.76
CA PHE A 149 5.04 -25.03 -10.51
C PHE A 149 4.86 -26.51 -10.77
N GLU A 150 5.37 -27.34 -9.88
CA GLU A 150 5.06 -28.76 -9.81
C GLU A 150 4.46 -29.11 -8.43
N ASP A 151 3.68 -30.20 -8.40
CA ASP A 151 3.14 -30.80 -7.17
C ASP A 151 2.43 -29.79 -6.26
N ILE A 152 1.62 -28.91 -6.86
CA ILE A 152 0.82 -27.92 -6.14
C ILE A 152 -0.09 -28.65 -5.14
N SER A 153 0.09 -28.33 -3.87
CA SER A 153 -0.73 -28.82 -2.75
C SER A 153 -1.32 -27.68 -1.91
N ASP A 154 -0.74 -26.49 -2.02
CA ASP A 154 -1.16 -25.24 -1.41
C ASP A 154 -0.69 -24.07 -2.29
N CYS A 155 -0.79 -22.83 -1.81
CA CYS A 155 -0.30 -21.64 -2.52
C CYS A 155 1.23 -21.44 -2.42
N LEU A 156 1.98 -22.33 -1.76
CA LEU A 156 3.45 -22.31 -1.59
C LEU A 156 4.14 -23.36 -2.50
N GLY A 157 3.45 -23.81 -3.55
CA GLY A 157 3.88 -24.92 -4.43
C GLY A 157 5.34 -24.85 -4.91
N ASN A 158 5.85 -25.98 -5.40
CA ASN A 158 7.26 -26.09 -5.78
C ASN A 158 7.52 -25.37 -7.11
N MET A 159 8.02 -24.14 -7.06
CA MET A 159 8.38 -23.37 -8.24
C MET A 159 9.65 -23.93 -8.88
N LEU A 160 9.58 -24.28 -10.16
CA LEU A 160 10.70 -24.74 -10.97
C LEU A 160 11.62 -23.56 -11.33
N THR A 161 12.90 -23.86 -11.51
CA THR A 161 13.90 -22.86 -11.92
C THR A 161 13.99 -22.78 -13.45
N LYS A 162 14.04 -21.58 -14.01
CA LYS A 162 14.28 -21.39 -15.44
C LYS A 162 15.73 -21.77 -15.80
N ALA A 163 15.91 -22.61 -16.81
CA ALA A 163 17.20 -22.88 -17.44
C ALA A 163 17.44 -21.95 -18.65
N ASP A 164 18.70 -21.70 -19.01
CA ASP A 164 19.09 -20.87 -20.15
C ASP A 164 19.14 -21.65 -21.47
N SER A 165 19.15 -22.99 -21.40
CA SER A 165 19.15 -23.87 -22.58
C SER A 165 18.48 -25.21 -22.32
N LEU A 166 18.09 -25.90 -23.40
CA LEU A 166 17.57 -27.26 -23.33
C LEU A 166 18.58 -28.24 -22.69
N GLU A 167 19.87 -28.07 -22.99
CA GLU A 167 20.90 -28.95 -22.42
C GLU A 167 21.07 -28.74 -20.92
N GLU A 168 20.93 -27.50 -20.45
CA GLU A 168 20.91 -27.20 -19.03
C GLU A 168 19.66 -27.78 -18.35
N CYS A 169 18.49 -27.65 -18.98
CA CYS A 169 17.25 -28.26 -18.49
C CYS A 169 17.40 -29.79 -18.34
N LYS A 170 18.00 -30.45 -19.33
CA LYS A 170 18.28 -31.90 -19.28
C LYS A 170 19.26 -32.28 -18.18
N ALA A 171 20.21 -31.41 -17.86
CA ALA A 171 21.24 -31.71 -16.87
C ALA A 171 20.76 -31.52 -15.43
N ASN A 172 19.73 -30.69 -15.18
CA ASN A 172 19.37 -30.24 -13.84
C ASN A 172 17.90 -30.53 -13.52
N PRO A 173 17.61 -31.43 -12.55
CA PRO A 173 16.26 -31.61 -12.03
C PRO A 173 15.70 -30.32 -11.42
N GLY A 174 14.38 -30.16 -11.44
CA GLY A 174 13.68 -28.99 -10.92
C GLY A 174 13.76 -27.77 -11.84
N THR A 175 13.90 -27.99 -13.16
CA THR A 175 14.07 -26.92 -14.14
C THR A 175 13.11 -26.99 -15.31
N PHE A 176 12.94 -25.86 -15.99
CA PHE A 176 12.19 -25.77 -17.24
C PHE A 176 12.91 -24.91 -18.28
N TYR A 177 12.57 -25.10 -19.55
CA TYR A 177 13.11 -24.32 -20.66
C TYR A 177 12.12 -24.18 -21.82
N SER A 178 12.09 -23.02 -22.46
CA SER A 178 11.53 -22.83 -23.80
C SER A 178 12.42 -21.86 -24.58
N ASP A 179 12.61 -22.12 -25.88
CA ASP A 179 13.40 -21.23 -26.74
C ASP A 179 12.78 -19.83 -26.87
N THR A 180 11.46 -19.73 -26.75
CA THR A 180 10.72 -18.49 -27.08
C THR A 180 9.66 -18.08 -26.07
N TYR A 181 9.10 -19.02 -25.31
CA TYR A 181 7.94 -18.79 -24.44
C TYR A 181 6.68 -18.26 -25.17
N ILE A 182 6.67 -18.31 -26.51
CA ILE A 182 5.54 -17.94 -27.35
C ILE A 182 4.60 -19.14 -27.50
N GLY A 183 3.31 -18.89 -27.62
CA GLY A 183 2.33 -19.96 -27.85
C GLY A 183 2.68 -20.85 -29.04
N TRP A 184 2.31 -22.12 -28.94
CA TRP A 184 2.57 -23.19 -29.91
C TRP A 184 4.02 -23.65 -30.04
N THR A 185 4.96 -23.09 -29.27
CA THR A 185 6.30 -23.67 -29.12
C THR A 185 6.34 -24.67 -27.97
N LYS A 186 7.43 -25.44 -27.87
CA LYS A 186 7.58 -26.40 -26.77
C LYS A 186 8.04 -25.70 -25.50
N ILE A 187 7.54 -26.18 -24.39
CA ILE A 187 8.22 -26.10 -23.11
C ILE A 187 8.76 -27.48 -22.74
N TYR A 188 9.97 -27.50 -22.21
CA TYR A 188 10.66 -28.67 -21.68
C TYR A 188 10.70 -28.55 -20.17
N VAL A 189 10.44 -29.65 -19.48
CA VAL A 189 10.43 -29.72 -18.01
C VAL A 189 11.22 -30.94 -17.57
N HIS A 190 12.11 -30.71 -16.61
CA HIS A 190 12.79 -31.74 -15.85
C HIS A 190 12.33 -31.59 -14.40
N THR A 191 11.38 -32.42 -13.99
CA THR A 191 10.79 -32.40 -12.64
C THR A 191 11.86 -32.64 -11.58
N SER A 192 11.66 -32.14 -10.36
CA SER A 192 12.69 -32.25 -9.29
C SER A 192 12.99 -33.70 -8.90
N ASP A 193 12.02 -34.60 -9.06
CA ASP A 193 12.14 -36.01 -8.73
C ASP A 193 12.45 -36.91 -9.93
N ASN A 194 12.69 -36.34 -11.11
CA ASN A 194 12.89 -37.04 -12.40
C ASN A 194 11.63 -37.80 -12.90
N GLY A 195 10.47 -37.57 -12.31
CA GLY A 195 9.21 -38.21 -12.67
C GLY A 195 8.52 -37.59 -13.89
N ASP A 196 7.48 -38.28 -14.37
CA ASP A 196 6.57 -37.78 -15.41
C ASP A 196 5.83 -36.53 -14.90
N PRO A 197 5.77 -35.42 -15.67
CA PRO A 197 5.09 -34.17 -15.28
C PRO A 197 3.55 -34.21 -15.41
N THR A 198 2.99 -35.27 -15.99
CA THR A 198 1.54 -35.42 -16.21
C THR A 198 0.77 -35.27 -14.89
N ASP A 199 -0.26 -34.42 -14.88
CA ASP A 199 -1.07 -34.07 -13.70
C ASP A 199 -0.35 -33.33 -12.57
N ARG A 200 0.94 -33.03 -12.72
CA ARG A 200 1.78 -32.47 -11.64
C ARG A 200 2.28 -31.07 -11.94
N VAL A 201 2.58 -30.78 -13.21
CA VAL A 201 3.12 -29.48 -13.62
C VAL A 201 2.01 -28.52 -14.05
N ALA A 202 2.05 -27.31 -13.48
CA ALA A 202 1.16 -26.22 -13.80
C ALA A 202 1.90 -25.08 -14.52
N LEU A 203 1.32 -24.64 -15.63
CA LEU A 203 1.82 -23.52 -16.44
C LEU A 203 1.01 -22.24 -16.13
N ASN A 204 1.61 -21.07 -16.25
CA ASN A 204 1.00 -19.78 -15.90
C ASN A 204 0.04 -19.21 -16.98
N ARG A 205 -0.69 -18.15 -16.63
CA ARG A 205 -1.55 -17.28 -17.48
C ARG A 205 -2.91 -17.78 -17.97
N TYR A 206 -3.11 -19.08 -18.15
CA TYR A 206 -4.35 -19.59 -18.77
C TYR A 206 -5.22 -20.44 -17.83
N GLY A 207 -5.10 -20.24 -16.52
CA GLY A 207 -5.94 -20.86 -15.49
C GLY A 207 -7.23 -20.08 -15.22
N TYR A 208 -7.66 -20.04 -13.97
CA TYR A 208 -8.81 -19.23 -13.56
C TYR A 208 -8.47 -17.75 -13.61
N GLU A 209 -9.41 -16.89 -14.01
CA GLU A 209 -9.28 -15.43 -13.95
C GLU A 209 -10.63 -14.80 -13.55
N PHE A 210 -10.64 -13.91 -12.56
CA PHE A 210 -11.85 -13.16 -12.18
C PHE A 210 -12.06 -11.97 -13.11
N LEU A 211 -13.08 -12.04 -13.96
CA LEU A 211 -13.37 -11.00 -14.93
C LEU A 211 -14.36 -9.98 -14.38
N LEU A 212 -13.86 -8.87 -13.85
CA LEU A 212 -14.71 -7.70 -13.60
C LEU A 212 -14.93 -6.93 -14.91
N ALA A 213 -16.13 -7.06 -15.47
CA ALA A 213 -16.52 -6.35 -16.68
C ALA A 213 -16.58 -4.82 -16.45
N GLN A 214 -16.67 -4.04 -17.53
CA GLN A 214 -16.86 -2.60 -17.47
C GLN A 214 -18.04 -2.20 -16.55
N ASN A 215 -17.85 -1.21 -15.68
CA ASN A 215 -18.85 -0.75 -14.69
C ASN A 215 -19.24 -1.79 -13.63
N THR A 216 -18.35 -2.72 -13.33
CA THR A 216 -18.49 -3.61 -12.17
C THR A 216 -18.18 -2.84 -10.90
N SER A 217 -19.02 -3.02 -9.87
CA SER A 217 -18.83 -2.39 -8.59
C SER A 217 -19.38 -3.20 -7.42
N TYR A 218 -19.00 -2.83 -6.19
CA TYR A 218 -19.52 -3.45 -4.96
C TYR A 218 -19.30 -4.97 -4.93
N VAL A 219 -18.05 -5.39 -5.20
CA VAL A 219 -17.62 -6.79 -5.10
C VAL A 219 -16.60 -6.87 -3.97
N THR A 220 -16.74 -7.87 -3.10
CA THR A 220 -15.77 -8.18 -2.06
C THR A 220 -15.21 -9.57 -2.27
N PHE A 221 -13.89 -9.67 -2.30
CA PHE A 221 -13.16 -10.91 -2.07
C PHE A 221 -12.78 -10.95 -0.59
N LEU A 222 -13.18 -12.00 0.12
CA LEU A 222 -13.05 -12.11 1.57
C LEU A 222 -12.31 -13.40 1.94
N ASN A 223 -11.20 -13.29 2.65
CA ASN A 223 -10.41 -14.40 3.17
C ASN A 223 -10.08 -15.47 2.12
N LEU A 224 -9.80 -15.03 0.88
CA LEU A 224 -9.50 -15.91 -0.25
C LEU A 224 -8.00 -15.92 -0.54
N THR A 225 -7.45 -17.11 -0.80
CA THR A 225 -6.08 -17.25 -1.30
C THR A 225 -6.08 -17.35 -2.82
N ILE A 226 -5.32 -16.49 -3.48
CA ILE A 226 -5.21 -16.39 -4.93
C ILE A 226 -3.73 -16.50 -5.32
N CYS A 227 -3.43 -17.45 -6.21
CA CYS A 227 -2.05 -17.80 -6.58
C CYS A 227 -1.86 -17.72 -8.10
N ASN A 228 -0.79 -17.06 -8.56
CA ASN A 228 -0.38 -17.02 -9.96
C ASN A 228 -1.51 -16.55 -10.90
N MET A 229 -2.27 -15.57 -10.44
CA MET A 229 -3.42 -15.01 -11.14
C MET A 229 -2.95 -13.98 -12.16
N HIS A 230 -2.81 -14.38 -13.41
CA HIS A 230 -2.50 -13.44 -14.49
C HIS A 230 -3.69 -12.53 -14.74
N ARG A 231 -3.47 -11.21 -14.78
CA ARG A 231 -4.52 -10.21 -15.06
C ARG A 231 -5.71 -10.34 -14.11
N TRP A 232 -5.40 -10.07 -12.86
CA TRP A 232 -6.29 -9.93 -11.72
C TRP A 232 -7.77 -9.65 -12.00
N LEU A 233 -8.04 -8.65 -12.84
CA LEU A 233 -9.36 -8.22 -13.29
C LEU A 233 -9.08 -7.61 -14.67
N ASP A 234 -9.82 -7.89 -15.75
CA ASP A 234 -9.57 -7.34 -17.11
C ASP A 234 -9.81 -5.81 -17.21
N SER A 235 -9.44 -5.03 -16.18
CA SER A 235 -9.36 -3.56 -16.18
C SER A 235 -8.28 -3.03 -17.16
N PHE A 236 -7.41 -3.92 -17.66
CA PHE A 236 -6.27 -3.60 -18.51
C PHE A 236 -6.61 -3.17 -19.95
N LYS A 237 -7.87 -3.27 -20.38
CA LYS A 237 -8.33 -2.53 -21.57
C LYS A 237 -8.72 -1.14 -21.14
N SER A 238 -7.94 -0.15 -21.57
CA SER A 238 -8.23 1.27 -21.43
C SER A 238 -9.74 1.56 -21.58
N GLY A 239 -10.35 2.07 -20.51
CA GLY A 239 -11.78 2.39 -20.44
C GLY A 239 -12.66 1.43 -19.61
N ASN A 240 -12.08 0.50 -18.85
CA ASN A 240 -12.84 -0.31 -17.90
C ASN A 240 -12.90 0.36 -16.52
N ASN A 241 -14.07 0.91 -16.21
CA ASN A 241 -14.34 1.69 -15.00
C ASN A 241 -14.84 0.75 -13.89
N VAL A 242 -14.01 0.40 -12.90
CA VAL A 242 -14.42 -0.42 -11.75
C VAL A 242 -14.38 0.39 -10.47
N SER A 243 -15.31 0.14 -9.54
CA SER A 243 -15.34 0.90 -8.29
C SER A 243 -15.88 0.11 -7.12
N TYR A 244 -15.54 0.48 -5.89
CA TYR A 244 -16.01 -0.23 -4.69
C TYR A 244 -15.68 -1.73 -4.72
N ILE A 245 -14.44 -2.04 -5.11
CA ILE A 245 -13.91 -3.41 -5.11
C ILE A 245 -13.07 -3.57 -3.86
N ARG A 246 -13.34 -4.63 -3.09
CA ARG A 246 -12.64 -4.89 -1.84
C ARG A 246 -11.94 -6.24 -1.84
N PHE A 247 -10.71 -6.26 -1.36
CA PHE A 247 -9.99 -7.43 -0.90
C PHE A 247 -9.83 -7.29 0.61
N GLU A 248 -10.38 -8.23 1.37
CA GLU A 248 -10.38 -8.19 2.83
C GLU A 248 -9.87 -9.54 3.35
N GLY A 249 -8.78 -9.54 4.11
CA GLY A 249 -8.19 -10.77 4.64
C GLY A 249 -7.61 -11.74 3.59
N CYS A 250 -7.39 -11.27 2.35
CA CYS A 250 -6.96 -12.12 1.24
C CYS A 250 -5.43 -12.33 1.23
N THR A 251 -4.98 -13.48 0.70
CA THR A 251 -3.56 -13.72 0.38
C THR A 251 -3.38 -13.79 -1.13
N LEU A 252 -2.58 -12.88 -1.68
CA LEU A 252 -2.41 -12.65 -3.10
C LEU A 252 -0.95 -12.89 -3.46
N ARG A 253 -0.67 -13.97 -4.19
CA ARG A 253 0.70 -14.45 -4.37
C ARG A 253 1.02 -14.76 -5.82
N TYR A 254 2.24 -14.43 -6.22
CA TYR A 254 2.80 -14.70 -7.55
C TYR A 254 2.03 -13.97 -8.66
N GLU A 255 2.67 -13.00 -9.30
CA GLU A 255 2.13 -12.34 -10.48
C GLU A 255 3.29 -11.92 -11.40
N ASP A 256 3.10 -12.03 -12.72
CA ASP A 256 4.14 -11.75 -13.73
C ASP A 256 4.35 -10.25 -14.04
N GLY A 257 3.76 -9.39 -13.22
CA GLY A 257 3.63 -7.95 -13.32
C GLY A 257 3.10 -7.38 -11.99
N VAL A 258 1.88 -6.85 -11.98
CA VAL A 258 1.28 -6.18 -10.81
C VAL A 258 0.29 -7.08 -10.10
N VAL A 259 0.47 -7.30 -8.79
CA VAL A 259 -0.48 -8.09 -7.99
C VAL A 259 -1.87 -7.43 -7.96
N VAL A 260 -2.01 -6.12 -7.76
CA VAL A 260 -3.32 -5.45 -7.88
C VAL A 260 -3.18 -4.19 -8.72
N ARG A 261 -3.84 -4.15 -9.89
CA ARG A 261 -3.85 -2.95 -10.74
C ARG A 261 -5.21 -2.28 -10.81
N ALA A 262 -5.19 -0.97 -10.59
CA ALA A 262 -6.24 -0.02 -10.92
C ALA A 262 -5.76 0.93 -12.01
N ASP A 263 -6.59 1.17 -13.02
CA ASP A 263 -6.24 2.09 -14.10
C ASP A 263 -7.43 2.97 -14.48
N GLY A 264 -7.16 4.26 -14.66
CA GLY A 264 -8.09 5.23 -15.21
C GLY A 264 -8.85 6.03 -14.15
N LYS A 265 -9.15 7.28 -14.50
CA LYS A 265 -9.87 8.26 -13.67
C LYS A 265 -11.25 7.86 -13.16
N ASP A 266 -11.88 6.87 -13.80
CA ASP A 266 -13.20 6.38 -13.43
C ASP A 266 -13.09 5.11 -12.54
N THR A 267 -11.87 4.73 -12.18
CA THR A 267 -11.57 3.63 -11.26
C THR A 267 -11.27 4.20 -9.87
N HIS A 268 -12.09 3.83 -8.88
CA HIS A 268 -12.01 4.44 -7.55
C HIS A 268 -12.59 3.59 -6.44
N HIS A 269 -12.25 3.88 -5.18
CA HIS A 269 -12.72 3.12 -4.01
C HIS A 269 -12.34 1.64 -4.10
N LEU A 270 -11.09 1.37 -4.48
CA LEU A 270 -10.50 0.06 -4.30
C LEU A 270 -9.97 -0.01 -2.87
N GLU A 271 -10.30 -1.10 -2.18
CA GLU A 271 -9.99 -1.31 -0.78
C GLU A 271 -9.19 -2.61 -0.67
N ILE A 272 -7.95 -2.54 -0.19
CA ILE A 272 -7.13 -3.70 0.15
C ILE A 272 -6.90 -3.64 1.66
N ILE A 273 -7.55 -4.52 2.39
CA ILE A 273 -7.69 -4.45 3.84
C ILE A 273 -7.21 -5.78 4.44
N ASP A 274 -6.39 -5.71 5.49
CA ASP A 274 -5.93 -6.86 6.28
C ASP A 274 -5.40 -8.03 5.42
N SER A 275 -4.79 -7.71 4.28
CA SER A 275 -4.40 -8.68 3.25
C SER A 275 -2.88 -8.90 3.20
N VAL A 276 -2.45 -9.93 2.48
CA VAL A 276 -1.02 -10.19 2.22
C VAL A 276 -0.79 -10.23 0.71
N LEU A 277 0.14 -9.41 0.22
CA LEU A 277 0.57 -9.38 -1.18
C LEU A 277 2.04 -9.75 -1.25
N GLU A 278 2.40 -10.78 -2.03
CA GLU A 278 3.80 -11.21 -2.11
C GLU A 278 4.21 -11.85 -3.45
N TYR A 279 5.52 -11.76 -3.75
CA TYR A 279 6.15 -12.31 -4.95
C TYR A 279 5.58 -11.80 -6.29
N GLY A 280 5.21 -10.52 -6.34
CA GLY A 280 4.92 -9.81 -7.59
C GLY A 280 6.18 -9.17 -8.18
N LEU A 281 6.08 -8.65 -9.42
CA LEU A 281 7.03 -7.63 -9.86
C LEU A 281 6.70 -6.33 -9.11
N GLU A 282 5.45 -5.89 -9.15
CA GLU A 282 4.93 -4.74 -8.39
C GLU A 282 3.72 -5.19 -7.55
N GLY A 283 3.56 -4.61 -6.36
CA GLY A 283 2.48 -4.98 -5.44
C GLY A 283 1.15 -4.40 -5.92
N ILE A 284 0.98 -3.09 -5.77
CA ILE A 284 -0.25 -2.39 -6.11
C ILE A 284 0.09 -1.23 -7.05
N ALA A 285 -0.67 -1.08 -8.15
CA ALA A 285 -0.53 0.04 -9.07
C ALA A 285 -1.86 0.81 -9.21
N PHE A 286 -1.89 2.09 -8.80
CA PHE A 286 -3.02 3.00 -8.99
C PHE A 286 -2.70 4.04 -10.08
N ASN A 287 -3.12 3.76 -11.32
CA ASN A 287 -2.64 4.49 -12.49
C ASN A 287 -3.71 5.38 -13.15
N HIS A 288 -3.23 6.38 -13.90
CA HIS A 288 -3.97 7.24 -14.81
C HIS A 288 -5.21 7.90 -14.22
N GLY A 289 -5.09 8.42 -12.99
CA GLY A 289 -6.17 9.13 -12.31
C GLY A 289 -7.02 8.28 -11.39
N ALA A 290 -6.75 6.97 -11.23
CA ALA A 290 -7.42 6.16 -10.23
C ALA A 290 -7.31 6.84 -8.86
N HIS A 291 -8.39 6.89 -8.08
CA HIS A 291 -8.45 7.78 -6.89
C HIS A 291 -9.33 7.23 -5.77
N SER A 292 -9.26 7.84 -4.59
CA SER A 292 -10.09 7.44 -3.44
C SER A 292 -9.88 5.97 -3.05
N ASN A 293 -8.66 5.44 -3.18
CA ASN A 293 -8.35 4.06 -2.83
C ASN A 293 -7.80 3.97 -1.41
N THR A 294 -7.93 2.79 -0.79
CA THR A 294 -7.48 2.52 0.56
C THR A 294 -6.67 1.25 0.59
N VAL A 295 -5.49 1.30 1.20
CA VAL A 295 -4.69 0.12 1.56
C VAL A 295 -4.45 0.20 3.06
N SER A 296 -4.98 -0.78 3.80
CA SER A 296 -4.89 -0.77 5.25
C SER A 296 -4.65 -2.12 5.88
N GLY A 297 -3.88 -2.18 6.97
CA GLY A 297 -3.62 -3.42 7.71
C GLY A 297 -2.89 -4.47 6.88
N THR A 298 -2.31 -4.09 5.75
CA THR A 298 -1.86 -5.01 4.71
C THR A 298 -0.35 -5.21 4.78
N ILE A 299 0.09 -6.46 4.61
CA ILE A 299 1.50 -6.82 4.46
C ILE A 299 1.84 -6.90 2.97
N ILE A 300 2.85 -6.14 2.52
CA ILE A 300 3.34 -6.17 1.13
C ILE A 300 4.83 -6.48 1.14
N ARG A 301 5.22 -7.59 0.52
CA ARG A 301 6.62 -8.06 0.61
C ARG A 301 7.12 -8.79 -0.62
N TYR A 302 8.43 -8.85 -0.79
CA TYR A 302 9.08 -9.61 -1.87
C TYR A 302 8.70 -9.11 -3.28
N MET A 303 8.48 -7.80 -3.45
CA MET A 303 8.22 -7.19 -4.75
C MET A 303 9.52 -6.98 -5.51
N GLY A 304 9.59 -7.47 -6.76
CA GLY A 304 10.84 -7.46 -7.53
C GLY A 304 11.87 -8.49 -7.06
N TYR A 305 11.50 -9.39 -6.13
CA TYR A 305 12.44 -10.32 -5.49
C TYR A 305 12.80 -11.50 -6.39
N LEU A 306 11.85 -11.99 -7.18
CA LEU A 306 12.05 -13.16 -8.04
C LEU A 306 13.12 -12.88 -9.11
N PRO A 307 14.00 -13.84 -9.45
CA PRO A 307 15.09 -13.63 -10.41
C PRO A 307 14.64 -13.06 -11.76
N GLU A 308 13.47 -13.47 -12.25
CA GLU A 308 12.83 -12.97 -13.47
C GLU A 308 12.38 -11.50 -13.42
N HIS A 309 12.24 -10.92 -12.22
CA HIS A 309 11.84 -9.53 -11.98
C HIS A 309 13.04 -8.59 -11.78
N GLN A 310 14.25 -9.13 -11.74
CA GLN A 310 15.47 -8.37 -11.45
C GLN A 310 16.04 -7.70 -12.71
N GLY A 311 16.68 -6.54 -12.55
CA GLY A 311 17.53 -5.95 -13.58
C GLY A 311 16.92 -4.89 -14.52
N GLY A 312 15.87 -4.16 -14.12
CA GLY A 312 15.50 -2.89 -14.75
C GLY A 312 14.01 -2.54 -14.81
N GLU A 313 13.17 -3.08 -13.93
CA GLU A 313 11.70 -2.98 -14.04
C GLU A 313 11.06 -2.01 -13.01
N ASP A 314 11.85 -1.32 -12.18
CA ASP A 314 11.41 -0.31 -11.20
C ASP A 314 10.21 -0.78 -10.32
N PRO A 315 10.37 -1.89 -9.56
CA PRO A 315 9.28 -2.48 -8.80
C PRO A 315 8.92 -1.67 -7.55
N HIS A 316 7.62 -1.43 -7.33
CA HIS A 316 7.10 -0.77 -6.14
C HIS A 316 6.23 -1.71 -5.31
N ALA A 317 6.18 -1.52 -4.00
CA ALA A 317 5.13 -2.12 -3.17
C ALA A 317 3.78 -1.46 -3.49
N ILE A 318 3.73 -0.13 -3.55
CA ILE A 318 2.57 0.65 -3.99
C ILE A 318 3.02 1.79 -4.91
N GLY A 319 2.74 1.66 -6.20
CA GLY A 319 3.00 2.68 -7.22
C GLY A 319 1.73 3.43 -7.63
N LEU A 320 1.80 4.74 -7.76
CA LEU A 320 0.70 5.57 -8.26
C LEU A 320 1.16 6.38 -9.47
N MET A 321 0.82 5.96 -10.69
CA MET A 321 1.23 6.66 -11.91
C MET A 321 0.16 7.60 -12.45
N GLY A 322 0.53 8.82 -12.84
CA GLY A 322 -0.33 9.66 -13.66
C GLY A 322 -1.27 10.61 -12.88
N GLY A 323 -0.93 10.95 -11.63
CA GLY A 323 -1.69 11.86 -10.78
C GLY A 323 -2.93 11.19 -10.15
N SER A 324 -2.80 10.83 -8.87
CA SER A 324 -3.82 10.12 -8.10
C SER A 324 -4.13 10.88 -6.81
N SER A 325 -5.40 10.97 -6.43
CA SER A 325 -5.86 11.83 -5.32
C SER A 325 -6.74 11.11 -4.32
N ASN A 326 -6.82 11.65 -3.10
CA ASN A 326 -7.67 11.17 -2.01
C ASN A 326 -7.39 9.71 -1.59
N ASN A 327 -6.17 9.20 -1.79
CA ASN A 327 -5.83 7.85 -1.35
C ASN A 327 -5.40 7.84 0.11
N LEU A 328 -5.63 6.71 0.78
CA LEU A 328 -5.26 6.47 2.17
C LEU A 328 -4.45 5.18 2.27
N PHE A 329 -3.22 5.30 2.76
CA PHE A 329 -2.35 4.15 3.04
C PHE A 329 -2.02 4.16 4.52
N GLU A 330 -2.56 3.19 5.27
CA GLU A 330 -2.39 3.16 6.72
C GLU A 330 -2.24 1.79 7.38
N ASN A 331 -1.47 1.70 8.45
CA ASN A 331 -1.29 0.45 9.21
C ASN A 331 -0.72 -0.70 8.36
N ASN A 332 0.07 -0.39 7.33
CA ASN A 332 0.67 -1.40 6.46
C ASN A 332 2.10 -1.70 6.89
N GLU A 333 2.52 -2.95 6.67
CA GLU A 333 3.91 -3.38 6.79
C GLU A 333 4.45 -3.67 5.39
N ILE A 334 5.55 -3.00 5.01
CA ILE A 334 6.15 -3.12 3.68
C ILE A 334 7.62 -3.46 3.83
N TYR A 335 8.05 -4.60 3.30
CA TYR A 335 9.46 -5.00 3.44
C TYR A 335 9.96 -5.95 2.36
N GLU A 336 11.28 -5.99 2.17
CA GLU A 336 11.91 -6.79 1.10
C GLU A 336 11.29 -6.48 -0.26
N CYS A 337 11.00 -5.19 -0.47
CA CYS A 337 10.58 -4.60 -1.73
C CYS A 337 11.69 -3.67 -2.20
N GLU A 338 11.67 -3.28 -3.48
CA GLU A 338 12.56 -2.20 -3.91
C GLU A 338 12.04 -0.87 -3.38
N ASP A 339 10.98 -0.34 -3.95
CA ASP A 339 10.39 0.89 -3.43
C ASP A 339 9.16 0.60 -2.56
N GLY A 340 8.94 1.44 -1.54
CA GLY A 340 7.76 1.41 -0.69
C GLY A 340 6.54 2.00 -1.38
N ILE A 341 6.20 3.25 -1.03
CA ILE A 341 5.00 3.94 -1.52
C ILE A 341 5.41 5.12 -2.39
N VAL A 342 5.09 5.07 -3.68
CA VAL A 342 5.60 6.01 -4.67
C VAL A 342 4.48 6.68 -5.45
N PHE A 343 4.46 8.01 -5.42
CA PHE A 343 3.51 8.84 -6.14
C PHE A 343 4.18 9.54 -7.32
N TYR A 344 3.67 9.28 -8.52
CA TYR A 344 4.08 9.93 -9.76
C TYR A 344 2.97 10.82 -10.31
N ALA A 345 3.26 12.11 -10.41
CA ALA A 345 2.45 13.10 -11.08
C ALA A 345 3.31 13.88 -12.09
N TYR A 346 2.84 13.94 -13.33
CA TYR A 346 3.49 14.63 -14.44
C TYR A 346 2.82 15.98 -14.72
N GLU A 347 3.29 16.69 -15.75
CA GLU A 347 2.74 18.00 -16.16
C GLU A 347 1.22 17.93 -16.39
N GLY A 348 0.48 18.82 -15.70
CA GLY A 348 -0.98 18.92 -15.80
C GLY A 348 -1.78 17.87 -15.02
N GLN A 349 -1.14 16.99 -14.25
CA GLN A 349 -1.81 15.94 -13.48
C GLN A 349 -1.88 16.29 -12.00
N ASN A 350 -3.04 16.06 -11.39
CA ASN A 350 -3.27 16.38 -9.98
C ASN A 350 -3.03 15.17 -9.08
N ALA A 351 -2.33 15.38 -7.96
CA ALA A 351 -2.15 14.38 -6.90
C ALA A 351 -2.38 15.04 -5.55
N THR A 352 -3.65 15.14 -5.15
CA THR A 352 -4.08 15.93 -3.98
C THR A 352 -4.64 15.05 -2.87
N ASN A 353 -4.53 15.53 -1.63
CA ASN A 353 -5.16 14.93 -0.44
C ASN A 353 -4.83 13.45 -0.22
N ASN A 354 -3.63 13.01 -0.60
CA ASN A 354 -3.17 11.66 -0.27
C ASN A 354 -2.61 11.63 1.14
N ILE A 355 -2.94 10.57 1.90
CA ILE A 355 -2.52 10.40 3.28
C ILE A 355 -1.75 9.09 3.40
N VAL A 356 -0.52 9.17 3.90
CA VAL A 356 0.33 8.03 4.25
C VAL A 356 0.59 8.09 5.74
N ARG A 357 0.07 7.15 6.52
CA ARG A 357 0.20 7.19 7.99
C ARG A 357 0.31 5.84 8.64
N TYR A 358 0.94 5.73 9.80
CA TYR A 358 0.97 4.48 10.58
C TYR A 358 1.54 3.29 9.78
N ASN A 359 2.34 3.53 8.75
CA ASN A 359 2.98 2.46 7.99
C ASN A 359 4.36 2.18 8.55
N TYR A 360 4.72 0.90 8.55
CA TYR A 360 6.07 0.44 8.83
C TYR A 360 6.71 -0.07 7.54
N ILE A 361 7.77 0.58 7.09
CA ILE A 361 8.47 0.28 5.84
C ILE A 361 9.94 0.00 6.17
N HIS A 362 10.47 -1.15 5.80
CA HIS A 362 11.84 -1.55 6.16
C HIS A 362 12.46 -2.53 5.17
N ASP A 363 13.77 -2.79 5.31
CA ASP A 363 14.51 -3.78 4.52
C ASP A 363 14.30 -3.63 3.00
N LEU A 364 14.51 -2.41 2.48
CA LEU A 364 14.35 -2.13 1.06
C LEU A 364 15.59 -2.53 0.25
N HIS A 365 15.41 -3.03 -0.97
CA HIS A 365 16.48 -3.60 -1.79
C HIS A 365 16.63 -2.92 -3.16
N GLY A 366 17.74 -3.16 -3.87
CA GLY A 366 17.97 -2.65 -5.23
C GLY A 366 17.90 -3.70 -6.34
N LEU A 367 17.20 -4.82 -6.13
CA LEU A 367 17.27 -5.98 -7.04
C LEU A 367 16.68 -5.73 -8.44
N GLY A 368 15.65 -4.89 -8.56
CA GLY A 368 14.97 -4.56 -9.81
C GLY A 368 15.59 -3.39 -10.58
N GLY A 369 16.73 -2.83 -10.15
CA GLY A 369 17.54 -1.91 -10.96
C GLY A 369 18.07 -0.67 -10.24
N HIS A 370 17.52 -0.31 -9.09
CA HIS A 370 18.08 0.74 -8.22
C HIS A 370 19.32 0.26 -7.46
N LYS A 371 20.10 1.21 -6.93
CA LYS A 371 21.23 0.86 -6.06
C LYS A 371 20.74 0.36 -4.69
N VAL A 372 19.69 1.01 -4.18
CA VAL A 372 18.89 0.72 -2.99
C VAL A 372 17.52 1.35 -3.27
N GLY A 373 16.42 0.70 -2.94
CA GLY A 373 15.09 1.26 -3.18
C GLY A 373 14.64 2.24 -2.08
N GLY A 374 13.65 3.09 -2.39
CA GLY A 374 13.21 4.23 -1.59
C GLY A 374 11.95 3.95 -0.77
N GLY A 375 11.80 4.67 0.34
CA GLY A 375 10.67 4.53 1.27
C GLY A 375 9.37 5.15 0.75
N ILE A 376 9.08 6.39 1.16
CA ILE A 376 7.91 7.15 0.71
C ILE A 376 8.37 8.23 -0.27
N ALA A 377 7.85 8.23 -1.49
CA ALA A 377 8.28 9.16 -2.55
C ALA A 377 7.11 9.89 -3.20
N PHE A 378 7.25 11.20 -3.41
CA PHE A 378 6.36 12.02 -4.23
C PHE A 378 7.19 12.74 -5.30
N GLY A 379 7.16 12.18 -6.51
CA GLY A 379 7.78 12.75 -7.71
C GLY A 379 8.64 11.75 -8.50
N ALA A 380 8.59 11.86 -9.83
CA ALA A 380 9.36 10.99 -10.73
C ALA A 380 10.78 11.56 -11.00
N PRO A 381 11.83 10.74 -11.12
CA PRO A 381 13.15 11.19 -11.56
C PRO A 381 13.11 11.88 -12.94
N GLY A 382 13.49 13.16 -13.00
CA GLY A 382 13.66 13.90 -14.26
C GLY A 382 12.40 14.52 -14.87
N TYR A 383 11.24 14.49 -14.20
CA TYR A 383 9.99 15.02 -14.73
C TYR A 383 9.46 16.20 -13.95
N VAL A 384 9.01 17.25 -14.63
CA VAL A 384 8.35 18.41 -14.02
C VAL A 384 6.90 18.08 -13.64
N THR A 385 6.44 18.61 -12.51
CA THR A 385 5.07 18.50 -12.03
C THR A 385 4.47 19.90 -11.92
N LEU A 386 3.47 20.18 -12.75
CA LEU A 386 2.77 21.47 -12.80
C LEU A 386 1.26 21.36 -12.53
N GLY A 387 0.79 20.19 -12.08
CA GLY A 387 -0.59 20.05 -11.60
C GLY A 387 -0.72 20.42 -10.11
N ASN A 388 -1.96 20.35 -9.61
CA ASN A 388 -2.24 20.58 -8.19
C ASN A 388 -1.81 19.36 -7.37
N THR A 389 -0.94 19.59 -6.41
CA THR A 389 -0.32 18.60 -5.51
C THR A 389 -0.53 18.95 -4.02
N SER A 390 -1.53 19.78 -3.73
CA SER A 390 -1.82 20.23 -2.37
C SER A 390 -2.54 19.19 -1.50
N GLY A 391 -2.42 19.37 -0.17
CA GLY A 391 -3.17 18.60 0.82
C GLY A 391 -2.62 17.22 1.13
N ASN A 392 -1.47 16.84 0.56
CA ASN A 392 -0.83 15.57 0.87
C ASN A 392 -0.22 15.58 2.28
N LYS A 393 -0.29 14.44 2.98
CA LYS A 393 0.20 14.27 4.35
C LYS A 393 0.94 12.95 4.51
N VAL A 394 2.05 12.99 5.26
CA VAL A 394 2.84 11.84 5.68
C VAL A 394 3.03 11.94 7.19
N HIS A 395 2.41 11.06 7.99
CA HIS A 395 2.57 11.18 9.44
C HIS A 395 2.56 9.88 10.22
N HIS A 396 3.27 9.82 11.35
CA HIS A 396 3.35 8.61 12.17
C HIS A 396 3.77 7.38 11.35
N ASN A 397 4.66 7.52 10.36
CA ASN A 397 5.25 6.38 9.67
C ASN A 397 6.62 6.08 10.27
N ILE A 398 7.03 4.83 10.19
CA ILE A 398 8.38 4.37 10.50
C ILE A 398 8.96 3.84 9.21
N VAL A 399 10.03 4.46 8.71
CA VAL A 399 10.64 4.08 7.43
C VAL A 399 12.14 3.91 7.60
N CYS A 400 12.61 2.68 7.39
CA CYS A 400 13.96 2.28 7.69
C CYS A 400 14.65 1.52 6.55
N ASP A 401 15.98 1.52 6.58
CA ASP A 401 16.81 0.63 5.77
C ASP A 401 16.55 0.71 4.24
N GLY A 402 16.40 1.93 3.72
CA GLY A 402 16.28 2.23 2.28
C GLY A 402 17.20 3.35 1.78
N GLU A 403 16.99 3.82 0.54
CA GLU A 403 17.72 4.97 -0.01
C GLU A 403 17.25 6.27 0.66
N ASP A 404 15.99 6.64 0.47
CA ASP A 404 15.40 7.84 1.03
C ASP A 404 14.20 7.45 1.90
N GLY A 405 14.19 7.82 3.18
CA GLY A 405 13.03 7.56 4.05
C GLY A 405 11.79 8.32 3.56
N LEU A 406 11.98 9.61 3.26
CA LEU A 406 11.03 10.44 2.52
C LEU A 406 11.71 11.16 1.36
N TYR A 407 11.13 11.05 0.17
CA TYR A 407 11.54 11.80 -1.02
C TYR A 407 10.43 12.71 -1.54
N TYR A 408 10.68 14.01 -1.69
CA TYR A 408 9.66 14.99 -2.10
C TYR A 408 10.15 15.99 -3.16
N LYS A 409 9.32 16.32 -4.15
CA LYS A 409 9.73 17.20 -5.28
C LYS A 409 8.73 18.28 -5.69
N TRP A 410 7.50 18.20 -5.20
CA TRP A 410 6.42 19.03 -5.74
C TRP A 410 6.35 20.41 -5.09
N PRO A 411 5.85 21.43 -5.82
CA PRO A 411 5.86 22.80 -5.32
C PRO A 411 4.82 23.09 -4.23
N ASP A 412 3.69 22.36 -4.22
CA ASP A 412 2.72 22.54 -3.15
C ASP A 412 3.24 21.90 -1.85
N PRO A 413 2.92 22.44 -0.67
CA PRO A 413 3.41 21.89 0.59
C PRO A 413 2.97 20.45 0.88
N LEU A 414 3.93 19.57 1.15
CA LEU A 414 3.73 18.33 1.88
C LEU A 414 3.81 18.59 3.39
N GLU A 415 2.82 18.09 4.12
CA GLU A 415 2.82 18.05 5.58
C GLU A 415 3.40 16.72 6.08
N SER A 416 4.63 16.74 6.61
CA SER A 416 5.34 15.57 7.13
C SER A 416 5.51 15.67 8.66
N TYR A 417 4.74 14.92 9.43
CA TYR A 417 4.66 15.09 10.88
C TYR A 417 4.86 13.79 11.65
N ASN A 418 5.53 13.83 12.81
CA ASN A 418 5.55 12.69 13.73
C ASN A 418 6.09 11.38 13.11
N ASN A 419 7.03 11.45 12.16
CA ASN A 419 7.60 10.25 11.53
C ASN A 419 8.90 9.82 12.21
N VAL A 420 9.27 8.54 12.07
CA VAL A 420 10.61 8.03 12.38
C VAL A 420 11.24 7.56 11.09
N PHE A 421 12.31 8.23 10.67
CA PHE A 421 13.14 7.82 9.53
C PHE A 421 14.45 7.29 10.08
N CYS A 422 14.79 6.01 9.83
CA CYS A 422 15.97 5.39 10.44
C CYS A 422 16.88 4.64 9.46
N ASN A 423 18.19 4.70 9.63
CA ASN A 423 19.15 3.89 8.86
C ASN A 423 19.09 4.01 7.32
N ASN A 424 18.38 4.99 6.77
CA ASN A 424 18.33 5.21 5.33
C ASN A 424 19.64 5.85 4.83
N ILE A 425 19.89 5.81 3.51
CA ILE A 425 20.99 6.60 2.92
C ILE A 425 20.79 8.07 3.26
N ASN A 426 19.60 8.60 2.99
CA ASN A 426 19.14 9.88 3.50
C ASN A 426 17.80 9.66 4.19
N ASN A 427 17.64 10.20 5.39
CA ASN A 427 16.34 10.06 6.06
C ASN A 427 15.27 10.93 5.39
N MET A 428 15.65 12.12 4.92
CA MET A 428 14.77 12.98 4.13
C MET A 428 15.53 13.58 2.96
N ARG A 429 14.92 13.56 1.78
CA ARG A 429 15.39 14.23 0.58
C ARG A 429 14.24 15.02 -0.04
N CYS A 430 14.48 16.29 -0.31
CA CYS A 430 13.55 17.16 -0.98
C CYS A 430 14.29 17.89 -2.09
N GLY A 431 13.78 17.92 -3.32
CA GLY A 431 14.48 18.72 -4.33
C GLY A 431 14.08 18.52 -5.77
N GLN A 432 13.55 19.59 -6.35
CA GLN A 432 13.45 19.80 -7.79
C GLN A 432 13.03 21.24 -8.08
N THR A 433 13.64 21.89 -9.08
CA THR A 433 13.09 23.13 -9.64
C THR A 433 12.20 22.79 -10.81
N GLN A 434 10.96 23.28 -10.74
CA GLN A 434 9.97 23.13 -11.79
C GLN A 434 10.29 24.05 -12.97
N SER A 435 9.72 23.74 -14.14
CA SER A 435 9.93 24.54 -15.35
C SER A 435 9.36 25.96 -15.25
N ASP A 436 8.43 26.20 -14.33
CA ASP A 436 7.88 27.53 -14.02
C ASP A 436 8.68 28.31 -12.97
N GLY A 437 9.80 27.76 -12.50
CA GLY A 437 10.71 28.39 -11.54
C GLY A 437 10.41 28.08 -10.07
N ARG A 438 9.29 27.40 -9.75
CA ARG A 438 8.98 27.01 -8.37
C ARG A 438 9.89 25.88 -7.90
N GLY A 439 10.28 25.92 -6.63
CA GLY A 439 10.95 24.82 -5.95
C GLY A 439 9.97 23.97 -5.15
N PRO A 440 10.45 22.95 -4.43
CA PRO A 440 9.57 22.07 -3.69
C PRO A 440 9.05 22.75 -2.41
N GLY A 441 7.90 22.31 -1.92
CA GLY A 441 7.31 22.80 -0.68
C GLY A 441 7.18 21.71 0.39
N ILE A 442 7.89 21.81 1.51
CA ILE A 442 7.79 20.82 2.60
C ILE A 442 7.69 21.49 3.96
N LYS A 443 6.83 20.92 4.81
CA LYS A 443 6.72 21.20 6.23
C LYS A 443 7.08 19.94 7.01
N VAL A 444 8.06 20.02 7.91
CA VAL A 444 8.52 18.88 8.71
C VAL A 444 8.48 19.24 10.19
N ARG A 445 7.64 18.55 10.97
CA ARG A 445 7.55 18.73 12.43
C ARG A 445 7.56 17.39 13.15
N ASN A 446 8.02 17.39 14.40
CA ASN A 446 7.96 16.24 15.30
C ASN A 446 8.60 14.97 14.72
N THR A 447 9.53 15.08 13.79
CA THR A 447 10.14 13.93 13.11
C THR A 447 11.43 13.53 13.80
N ILE A 448 11.63 12.23 14.02
CA ILE A 448 12.91 11.66 14.44
C ILE A 448 13.65 11.16 13.20
N SER A 449 14.82 11.73 12.94
CA SER A 449 15.77 11.23 11.96
C SER A 449 16.92 10.52 12.68
N LEU A 450 16.89 9.19 12.66
CA LEU A 450 17.83 8.31 13.34
C LEU A 450 18.88 7.73 12.37
N ASN A 451 20.15 7.75 12.73
CA ASN A 451 21.25 7.01 12.10
C ASN A 451 21.31 7.05 10.55
N PRO A 452 21.16 8.21 9.86
CA PRO A 452 21.30 8.22 8.41
C PRO A 452 22.74 7.89 7.99
N ILE A 453 22.89 7.09 6.94
CA ILE A 453 24.21 6.75 6.38
C ILE A 453 24.89 8.01 5.86
N SER A 454 24.18 8.81 5.06
CA SER A 454 24.68 10.07 4.48
C SER A 454 24.13 11.29 5.21
N TYR A 455 22.85 11.61 5.08
CA TYR A 455 22.28 12.88 5.53
C TYR A 455 20.97 12.74 6.30
N HIS A 456 20.78 13.59 7.32
CA HIS A 456 19.49 13.76 7.98
C HIS A 456 18.48 14.39 7.02
N PHE A 457 18.90 15.47 6.34
CA PHE A 457 18.07 16.20 5.40
C PHE A 457 18.90 16.67 4.20
N VAL A 458 18.48 16.29 3.00
CA VAL A 458 18.92 16.86 1.73
C VAL A 458 17.82 17.77 1.19
N PHE A 459 18.11 19.04 0.92
CA PHE A 459 17.20 19.96 0.25
C PHE A 459 17.87 20.57 -0.98
N GLY A 460 17.30 20.44 -2.18
CA GLY A 460 17.96 20.91 -3.39
C GLY A 460 17.06 21.59 -4.41
N THR A 461 17.27 22.88 -4.65
CA THR A 461 16.55 23.63 -5.69
C THR A 461 17.41 24.77 -6.26
N LEU A 462 17.17 25.10 -7.52
CA LEU A 462 17.61 26.33 -8.21
C LEU A 462 16.56 27.43 -8.18
N ALA A 463 15.38 27.18 -7.59
CA ALA A 463 14.34 28.18 -7.42
C ALA A 463 14.85 29.33 -6.51
N ASN A 464 14.34 30.54 -6.71
CA ASN A 464 14.61 31.60 -5.76
C ASN A 464 14.00 31.22 -4.41
N LYS A 465 14.55 31.77 -3.32
CA LYS A 465 14.01 31.57 -1.99
C LYS A 465 12.49 31.77 -1.97
N SER A 466 11.99 32.88 -2.53
CA SER A 466 10.56 33.20 -2.57
C SER A 466 9.64 32.18 -3.25
N ASP A 467 10.22 31.22 -3.99
CA ASP A 467 9.51 30.30 -4.87
C ASP A 467 9.58 28.86 -4.37
N TYR A 468 10.11 28.60 -3.16
CA TYR A 468 10.08 27.29 -2.50
C TYR A 468 9.65 27.42 -1.03
N ILE A 469 9.24 26.31 -0.41
CA ILE A 469 8.87 26.27 1.01
C ILE A 469 9.70 25.21 1.71
N LEU A 470 10.45 25.63 2.74
CA LEU A 470 11.12 24.76 3.69
C LEU A 470 10.81 25.28 5.09
N ASP A 471 9.95 24.55 5.79
CA ASP A 471 9.51 24.83 7.16
C ASP A 471 9.74 23.57 7.99
N SER A 472 10.96 23.42 8.51
CA SER A 472 11.39 22.30 9.34
C SER A 472 11.60 22.79 10.76
N ASP A 473 10.95 22.21 11.77
CA ASP A 473 11.14 22.59 13.18
C ASP A 473 10.65 21.52 14.17
N TYR A 474 11.03 21.58 15.44
CA TYR A 474 10.62 20.61 16.48
C TYR A 474 10.91 19.15 16.12
N ASN A 475 12.07 18.90 15.50
CA ASN A 475 12.52 17.58 15.09
C ASN A 475 13.65 17.06 16.00
N ILE A 476 13.95 15.76 15.94
CA ILE A 476 15.17 15.19 16.53
C ILE A 476 16.07 14.65 15.42
N PHE A 477 17.33 15.06 15.43
CA PHE A 477 18.37 14.57 14.52
C PHE A 477 19.47 13.86 15.31
N TYR A 478 19.59 12.54 15.14
CA TYR A 478 20.57 11.75 15.89
C TYR A 478 21.18 10.59 15.10
N PRO A 479 22.50 10.35 15.18
CA PRO A 479 23.53 11.24 15.70
C PRO A 479 23.87 12.30 14.66
N ASN A 480 24.05 13.54 15.11
CA ASN A 480 24.60 14.58 14.24
C ASN A 480 26.14 14.61 14.36
N SER A 481 26.84 13.74 13.63
CA SER A 481 28.30 13.77 13.51
C SER A 481 28.73 14.34 12.15
N GLY A 482 29.37 15.51 12.18
CA GLY A 482 29.82 16.22 10.98
C GLY A 482 28.68 16.94 10.24
N ASP A 483 28.85 17.09 8.93
CA ASP A 483 27.94 17.88 8.09
C ASP A 483 26.82 16.99 7.54
N LYS A 484 25.75 16.82 8.32
CA LYS A 484 24.62 15.91 8.02
C LYS A 484 23.42 16.59 7.36
N PHE A 485 23.52 17.87 7.03
CA PHE A 485 22.51 18.63 6.31
C PHE A 485 23.09 19.11 4.98
N TYR A 486 22.39 18.87 3.88
CA TYR A 486 22.90 19.17 2.54
C TYR A 486 21.93 20.05 1.77
N LEU A 487 22.33 21.29 1.51
CA LEU A 487 21.51 22.27 0.81
C LEU A 487 22.09 22.53 -0.59
N ARG A 488 21.21 22.64 -1.58
CA ARG A 488 21.49 23.34 -2.83
C ARG A 488 20.60 24.54 -2.97
N ASP A 489 21.20 25.69 -3.19
CA ASP A 489 20.53 26.91 -3.63
C ASP A 489 21.19 27.48 -4.90
N ALA A 490 20.94 28.76 -5.19
CA ALA A 490 21.50 29.45 -6.36
C ALA A 490 23.03 29.54 -6.35
N ASP A 491 23.67 29.48 -5.17
CA ASP A 491 25.12 29.61 -5.01
C ASP A 491 25.84 28.25 -5.11
N GLY A 492 25.09 27.15 -5.14
CA GLY A 492 25.59 25.79 -5.37
C GLY A 492 25.23 24.84 -4.25
N TRP A 493 25.99 23.76 -4.13
CA TRP A 493 25.82 22.76 -3.07
C TRP A 493 26.73 23.07 -1.88
N ALA A 494 26.18 22.98 -0.68
CA ALA A 494 26.92 23.11 0.57
C ALA A 494 26.39 22.13 1.63
N SER A 495 27.31 21.57 2.41
CA SER A 495 27.01 20.74 3.56
C SER A 495 27.17 21.55 4.84
N TYR A 496 26.31 21.30 5.82
CA TYR A 496 26.23 22.04 7.07
C TYR A 496 26.17 21.06 8.24
N ASN A 497 26.83 21.42 9.33
CA ASN A 497 26.46 20.85 10.62
C ASN A 497 25.13 21.46 11.11
N PHE A 498 24.53 20.89 12.16
CA PHE A 498 23.22 21.32 12.66
C PHE A 498 23.17 22.81 13.07
N SER A 499 24.19 23.34 13.76
CA SER A 499 24.18 24.75 14.18
C SER A 499 24.24 25.69 12.98
N GLU A 500 25.08 25.37 11.99
CA GLU A 500 25.14 26.17 10.75
C GLU A 500 23.84 26.07 9.95
N TRP A 501 23.18 24.90 9.93
CA TRP A 501 21.86 24.71 9.35
C TRP A 501 20.82 25.63 9.99
N GLN A 502 20.81 25.72 11.33
CA GLN A 502 19.89 26.59 12.05
C GLN A 502 20.09 28.08 11.72
N GLU A 503 21.34 28.51 11.55
CA GLU A 503 21.69 29.89 11.19
C GLU A 503 21.18 30.29 9.78
N LEU A 504 20.80 29.34 8.92
CA LEU A 504 20.20 29.62 7.61
C LEU A 504 18.75 30.13 7.70
N SER A 505 18.13 30.01 8.87
CA SER A 505 16.78 30.51 9.14
C SER A 505 16.65 32.00 8.79
N SER A 506 15.58 32.34 8.06
CA SER A 506 15.28 33.70 7.64
C SER A 506 13.77 33.88 7.49
N PRO A 507 13.21 35.11 7.49
CA PRO A 507 11.77 35.29 7.38
C PRO A 507 11.17 34.55 6.17
N GLY A 508 10.31 33.57 6.43
CA GLY A 508 9.70 32.69 5.41
C GLY A 508 10.38 31.33 5.20
N TYR A 509 11.51 31.06 5.86
CA TYR A 509 12.21 29.76 5.82
C TYR A 509 12.69 29.38 7.21
N ILE A 510 12.24 28.23 7.69
CA ILE A 510 12.51 27.76 9.05
C ILE A 510 13.39 26.53 8.95
N PHE A 511 14.60 26.64 9.49
CA PHE A 511 15.60 25.59 9.50
C PHE A 511 15.84 25.16 10.95
N ASP A 512 14.89 24.43 11.50
CA ASP A 512 15.04 23.69 12.75
C ASP A 512 15.45 24.49 14.00
N PRO A 513 14.97 25.74 14.23
CA PRO A 513 15.41 26.56 15.37
C PRO A 513 15.08 25.96 16.75
N ASN A 514 14.04 25.14 16.87
CA ASN A 514 13.62 24.45 18.09
C ASN A 514 13.87 22.94 18.05
N SER A 515 14.51 22.42 17.00
CA SER A 515 14.84 21.00 16.90
C SER A 515 16.04 20.63 17.78
N LEU A 516 16.13 19.36 18.15
CA LEU A 516 17.11 18.83 19.09
C LEU A 516 18.10 17.89 18.40
N VAL A 517 19.35 17.90 18.86
CA VAL A 517 20.37 16.91 18.50
C VAL A 517 20.65 16.06 19.72
N THR A 518 19.91 14.98 19.88
CA THR A 518 19.97 14.13 21.07
C THR A 518 19.46 12.73 20.77
N ASN A 519 19.92 11.74 21.54
CA ASN A 519 19.42 10.38 21.40
C ASN A 519 17.94 10.35 21.83
N PRO A 520 17.00 9.87 20.97
CA PRO A 520 15.59 9.78 21.34
C PRO A 520 15.31 8.73 22.43
N LEU A 521 16.29 7.92 22.85
CA LEU A 521 16.16 6.90 23.90
C LEU A 521 14.97 5.96 23.65
N PHE A 522 14.98 5.29 22.50
CA PHE A 522 14.04 4.22 22.20
C PHE A 522 14.24 3.00 23.11
N VAL A 523 13.18 2.23 23.35
CA VAL A 523 13.22 0.99 24.15
C VAL A 523 14.20 -0.01 23.51
N ASP A 524 14.05 -0.30 22.21
CA ASP A 524 14.96 -1.19 21.49
C ASP A 524 14.93 -0.98 19.96
N ALA A 525 15.53 0.12 19.50
CA ALA A 525 15.55 0.47 18.07
C ALA A 525 16.25 -0.58 17.17
N ASN A 526 17.17 -1.39 17.72
CA ASN A 526 17.86 -2.43 16.93
C ASN A 526 16.94 -3.62 16.61
N ASN A 527 15.89 -3.82 17.41
CA ASN A 527 14.83 -4.80 17.17
C ASN A 527 13.53 -4.12 16.74
N HIS A 528 13.63 -2.89 16.22
CA HIS A 528 12.54 -2.11 15.64
C HIS A 528 11.44 -1.71 16.64
N ASP A 529 11.77 -1.69 17.93
CA ASP A 529 10.93 -1.11 18.98
C ASP A 529 11.28 0.37 19.16
N PHE A 530 10.51 1.23 18.50
CA PHE A 530 10.66 2.68 18.53
C PHE A 530 9.77 3.37 19.58
N HIS A 531 9.27 2.64 20.58
CA HIS A 531 8.66 3.27 21.76
C HIS A 531 9.71 4.06 22.54
N LEU A 532 9.30 5.17 23.14
CA LEU A 532 10.17 6.03 23.93
C LEU A 532 10.36 5.47 25.34
N GLN A 533 11.57 5.57 25.89
CA GLN A 533 11.80 5.37 27.32
C GLN A 533 11.30 6.58 28.11
N SER A 534 10.97 6.39 29.40
CA SER A 534 10.38 7.44 30.25
C SER A 534 11.25 8.70 30.42
N ASN A 535 12.56 8.59 30.25
CA ASN A 535 13.50 9.71 30.32
C ASN A 535 13.91 10.23 28.93
N SER A 536 13.22 9.80 27.88
CA SER A 536 13.49 10.24 26.51
C SER A 536 13.33 11.75 26.36
N PRO A 537 14.26 12.44 25.68
CA PRO A 537 14.14 13.87 25.37
C PRO A 537 13.11 14.15 24.26
N ALA A 538 12.48 13.14 23.68
CA ALA A 538 11.39 13.31 22.72
C ALA A 538 10.03 13.46 23.40
N VAL A 539 9.91 12.96 24.64
CA VAL A 539 8.67 13.03 25.42
C VAL A 539 8.36 14.47 25.75
N ASP A 540 7.15 14.90 25.41
CA ASP A 540 6.61 16.20 25.74
C ASP A 540 7.42 17.34 25.11
N MET A 541 7.94 17.16 23.88
CA MET A 541 8.76 18.18 23.20
C MET A 541 8.29 18.53 21.79
N GLY A 542 7.18 17.94 21.33
CA GLY A 542 6.61 18.17 20.03
C GLY A 542 5.74 19.43 19.95
N PHE A 543 5.46 19.83 18.71
CA PHE A 543 4.56 20.91 18.34
C PHE A 543 3.16 20.36 18.01
N ASP A 544 2.10 20.97 18.54
CA ASP A 544 0.73 20.56 18.20
C ASP A 544 0.38 20.92 16.76
N VAL A 545 0.32 19.89 15.90
CA VAL A 545 -0.07 19.98 14.49
C VAL A 545 -1.52 19.51 14.24
N GLY A 546 -2.30 19.29 15.31
CA GLY A 546 -3.70 18.86 15.26
C GLY A 546 -3.92 17.36 15.03
N LEU A 547 -2.89 16.53 15.25
CA LEU A 547 -3.02 15.07 15.25
C LEU A 547 -3.59 14.61 16.59
N THR A 548 -4.40 13.56 16.56
CA THR A 548 -5.18 13.14 17.75
C THR A 548 -4.80 11.77 18.28
N HIS A 549 -4.11 10.95 17.48
CA HIS A 549 -3.68 9.61 17.85
C HIS A 549 -2.34 9.27 17.21
N ASP A 550 -1.51 8.53 17.94
CA ASP A 550 -0.19 8.04 17.51
C ASP A 550 -0.29 6.73 16.71
N PHE A 551 0.85 6.07 16.48
CA PHE A 551 0.93 4.79 15.76
C PHE A 551 0.18 3.64 16.45
N ASP A 552 0.17 3.60 17.78
CA ASP A 552 -0.52 2.56 18.58
C ASP A 552 -2.01 2.88 18.81
N GLY A 553 -2.47 4.06 18.38
CA GLY A 553 -3.81 4.53 18.61
C GLY A 553 -4.01 5.17 19.99
N ASN A 554 -2.92 5.58 20.66
CA ASN A 554 -2.96 6.34 21.91
C ASN A 554 -3.33 7.80 21.64
N PRO A 555 -4.18 8.43 22.47
CA PRO A 555 -4.55 9.84 22.28
C PRO A 555 -3.34 10.77 22.42
N ILE A 556 -3.26 11.80 21.56
CA ILE A 556 -2.23 12.85 21.61
C ILE A 556 -2.87 14.17 22.10
N PRO A 557 -2.24 14.91 23.04
CA PRO A 557 -1.09 14.49 23.85
C PRO A 557 -1.52 13.64 25.06
N GLN A 558 -0.63 12.75 25.54
CA GLN A 558 -0.76 12.11 26.86
C GLN A 558 -0.17 12.98 27.99
N GLY A 559 0.82 13.80 27.64
CA GLY A 559 1.48 14.72 28.55
C GLY A 559 1.03 16.16 28.38
N SER A 560 1.97 17.06 28.59
CA SER A 560 1.79 18.50 28.42
C SER A 560 2.03 18.98 26.99
N ALA A 561 2.48 18.12 26.05
CA ALA A 561 2.57 18.32 24.59
C ALA A 561 2.70 16.99 23.84
N PRO A 562 2.51 16.98 22.51
CA PRO A 562 2.80 15.79 21.72
C PRO A 562 4.26 15.39 21.88
N ASP A 563 4.54 14.11 21.74
CA ASP A 563 5.90 13.62 21.64
C ASP A 563 6.46 13.84 20.22
N ILE A 564 7.79 13.95 20.12
CA ILE A 564 8.48 13.89 18.82
C ILE A 564 8.61 12.41 18.43
N GLY A 565 8.21 12.04 17.21
CA GLY A 565 8.26 10.67 16.70
C GLY A 565 6.89 10.06 16.45
N ALA A 566 6.87 8.76 16.15
CA ALA A 566 5.67 8.04 15.74
C ALA A 566 4.80 7.52 16.90
N TYR A 567 5.36 7.43 18.11
CA TYR A 567 4.68 6.93 19.31
C TYR A 567 4.61 8.01 20.37
N GLU A 568 3.49 8.05 21.08
CA GLU A 568 3.26 8.88 22.26
C GLU A 568 3.55 8.04 23.53
N PHE A 569 4.33 8.59 24.45
CA PHE A 569 4.70 7.93 25.68
C PHE A 569 3.56 7.98 26.71
N GLU A 570 3.04 6.81 27.05
CA GLU A 570 2.04 6.67 28.11
C GLU A 570 2.63 7.02 29.48
N GLY A 571 2.22 8.18 30.01
CA GLY A 571 2.61 8.66 31.33
C GLY A 571 3.01 10.13 31.37
N GLY A 572 3.41 10.69 30.22
CA GLY A 572 3.86 12.08 30.07
C GLY A 572 4.99 12.48 31.03
N ARG A 573 5.51 13.68 30.85
CA ARG A 573 6.26 14.40 31.89
C ARG A 573 5.30 15.32 32.62
N THR A 574 5.22 15.16 33.94
CA THR A 574 4.63 16.20 34.79
C THR A 574 5.59 17.39 34.86
N CYS A 575 5.34 18.40 34.04
CA CYS A 575 6.01 19.69 34.14
C CYS A 575 5.36 20.50 35.27
N ILE A 576 6.18 21.17 36.07
CA ILE A 576 5.66 22.08 37.11
C ILE A 576 5.23 23.39 36.45
N ASP A 577 4.26 24.10 37.04
CA ASP A 577 3.79 25.37 36.47
C ASP A 577 4.98 26.31 36.15
N GLY A 578 5.07 26.76 34.90
CA GLY A 578 6.10 27.69 34.44
C GLY A 578 7.37 27.04 33.90
N ASP A 579 7.53 25.73 34.05
CA ASP A 579 8.60 24.93 33.43
C ASP A 579 8.17 24.55 32.00
N ILE A 580 8.53 25.39 31.04
CA ILE A 580 8.11 25.32 29.63
C ILE A 580 8.90 24.24 28.89
N ASN A 581 10.18 24.06 29.24
CA ASN A 581 11.06 23.07 28.63
C ASN A 581 10.98 21.68 29.33
N CYS A 582 10.27 21.58 30.45
CA CYS A 582 10.05 20.37 31.26
C CYS A 582 11.35 19.71 31.75
N ASP A 583 12.35 20.51 32.11
CA ASP A 583 13.61 20.04 32.70
C ASP A 583 13.56 19.88 34.23
N GLY A 584 12.42 20.25 34.85
CA GLY A 584 12.16 20.16 36.28
C GLY A 584 12.57 21.42 37.06
N VAL A 585 13.04 22.47 36.38
CA VAL A 585 13.44 23.76 36.96
C VAL A 585 12.74 24.88 36.20
N VAL A 586 12.16 25.84 36.92
CA VAL A 586 11.67 27.07 36.27
C VAL A 586 12.79 28.08 36.28
N ASP A 587 13.36 28.39 35.12
CA ASP A 587 14.44 29.36 34.99
C ASP A 587 14.36 30.25 33.73
N ILE A 588 15.46 30.93 33.41
CA ILE A 588 15.49 31.86 32.28
C ILE A 588 15.32 31.14 30.93
N SER A 589 15.66 29.86 30.85
CA SER A 589 15.53 29.02 29.66
C SER A 589 14.06 28.87 29.27
N ASP A 590 13.15 28.83 30.24
CA ASP A 590 11.70 28.81 30.00
C ASP A 590 11.19 30.12 29.42
N ILE A 591 11.66 31.25 29.97
CA ILE A 591 11.32 32.58 29.43
C ILE A 591 11.86 32.75 28.01
N VAL A 592 13.02 32.16 27.69
CA VAL A 592 13.56 32.22 26.32
C VAL A 592 12.60 31.56 25.33
N LEU A 593 11.95 30.45 25.70
CA LEU A 593 10.94 29.81 24.87
C LEU A 593 9.70 30.69 24.70
N VAL A 594 9.19 31.29 25.77
CA VAL A 594 8.07 32.25 25.68
C VAL A 594 8.44 33.46 24.83
N GLY A 595 9.65 33.98 25.01
CA GLY A 595 10.18 35.12 24.26
C GLY A 595 10.35 34.85 22.76
N ALA A 596 10.62 33.60 22.37
CA ALA A 596 10.74 33.19 20.98
C ALA A 596 9.40 33.30 20.21
N ASP A 597 8.29 33.18 20.94
CA ASP A 597 6.94 33.20 20.39
C ASP A 597 6.14 34.45 20.77
N PHE A 598 6.74 35.40 21.51
CA PHE A 598 6.07 36.61 21.98
C PHE A 598 5.41 37.42 20.85
N GLY A 599 4.13 37.73 21.04
CA GLY A 599 3.26 38.44 20.09
C GLY A 599 2.64 37.55 19.01
N LYS A 600 2.85 36.22 19.04
CA LYS A 600 2.18 35.29 18.13
C LYS A 600 0.76 34.99 18.64
N THR A 601 -0.20 34.95 17.71
CA THR A 601 -1.60 34.56 17.93
C THR A 601 -1.97 33.25 17.22
N SER A 602 -0.99 32.61 16.58
CA SER A 602 -1.08 31.28 15.98
C SER A 602 0.32 30.78 15.66
N GLY A 603 0.51 29.46 15.53
CA GLY A 603 1.80 28.89 15.13
C GLY A 603 2.90 29.03 16.19
N PHE A 604 2.52 29.20 17.46
CA PHE A 604 3.41 29.20 18.61
C PHE A 604 3.35 27.85 19.33
N ASN A 605 4.38 27.52 20.09
CA ASN A 605 4.36 26.41 21.03
C ASN A 605 3.28 26.68 22.07
N PHE A 606 2.20 25.91 22.09
CA PHE A 606 1.06 26.21 22.97
C PHE A 606 1.42 26.24 24.47
N ARG A 607 2.54 25.63 24.89
CA ARG A 607 3.02 25.75 26.28
C ARG A 607 3.43 27.16 26.65
N VAL A 608 3.83 27.97 25.67
CA VAL A 608 4.20 29.37 25.91
C VAL A 608 2.99 30.27 26.09
N ASP A 609 1.77 29.81 25.78
CA ASP A 609 0.49 30.45 26.12
C ASP A 609 -0.02 29.86 27.45
N THR A 610 0.66 30.26 28.52
CA THR A 610 0.51 29.73 29.86
C THR A 610 -0.85 30.05 30.51
N ASP A 611 -1.56 31.05 29.99
CA ASP A 611 -2.92 31.38 30.44
C ASP A 611 -4.03 30.95 29.45
N SER A 612 -3.63 30.29 28.36
CA SER A 612 -4.52 29.76 27.31
C SER A 612 -5.43 30.82 26.70
N SER A 613 -4.92 32.05 26.56
CA SER A 613 -5.63 33.18 25.97
C SER A 613 -5.70 33.12 24.45
N GLY A 614 -4.83 32.31 23.81
CA GLY A 614 -4.63 32.22 22.38
C GLY A 614 -3.64 33.25 21.83
N GLU A 615 -2.95 34.00 22.68
CA GLU A 615 -1.90 34.96 22.33
C GLU A 615 -0.72 34.81 23.29
N VAL A 616 0.50 34.78 22.77
CA VAL A 616 1.70 34.77 23.60
C VAL A 616 2.05 36.21 23.97
N ASP A 617 1.82 36.61 25.22
CA ASP A 617 1.97 38.00 25.63
C ASP A 617 2.75 38.17 26.95
N ILE A 618 2.62 39.36 27.56
CA ILE A 618 3.34 39.69 28.78
C ILE A 618 2.87 38.87 29.99
N PHE A 619 1.62 38.41 29.99
CA PHE A 619 1.10 37.55 31.04
C PHE A 619 1.79 36.20 31.06
N ASP A 620 2.21 35.68 29.91
CA ASP A 620 2.98 34.44 29.82
C ASP A 620 4.40 34.57 30.38
N ILE A 621 5.09 35.64 29.97
CA ILE A 621 6.40 35.95 30.52
C ILE A 621 6.31 36.13 32.04
N VAL A 622 5.29 36.83 32.52
CA VAL A 622 5.07 37.06 33.97
C VAL A 622 4.72 35.75 34.68
N PHE A 623 3.95 34.86 34.05
CA PHE A 623 3.58 33.57 34.61
C PHE A 623 4.83 32.74 34.92
N VAL A 624 5.72 32.59 33.93
CA VAL A 624 7.00 31.88 34.07
C VAL A 624 7.92 32.61 35.06
N ALA A 625 8.15 33.91 34.87
CA ALA A 625 9.04 34.71 35.73
C ALA A 625 8.65 34.69 37.20
N SER A 626 7.35 34.60 37.51
CA SER A 626 6.84 34.56 38.88
C SER A 626 7.13 33.25 39.62
N ARG A 627 7.64 32.23 38.92
CA ARG A 627 7.83 30.87 39.42
C ARG A 627 9.27 30.37 39.40
N PHE A 628 10.23 31.25 39.09
CA PHE A 628 11.66 30.93 39.09
C PHE A 628 12.08 30.21 40.37
N SER A 629 12.74 29.08 40.21
CA SER A 629 13.10 28.16 41.31
C SER A 629 14.60 27.93 41.43
#